data_AF-W1Y534-F1
#
_entry.id   AF-W1Y534-F1
#
_cell.length_a   1.000
_cell.length_b   1.000
_cell.length_c   1.000
_cell.angle_alpha   90.00
_cell.angle_beta   90.00
_cell.angle_gamma   90.00
#
_symmetry.space_group_name_H-M   'P 1'
#
loop_
_entity.id
_entity.type
_entity.pdbx_description
1 polymer ?
#
loop_
_entity_poly.entity_id
_entity_poly.type
_entity_poly.pdbx_seq_one_letter_code
_entity_poly.pdbx_strand_id
1 'polypeptide(L)'
;LMGLARFGRLIEYIPVSVTLGFTSGIGITIGTMQIKDFLGLQMAHVPEHYLQKVGALFMALPTINVGDAAIGIVTLGILVFWPRLGIRLPGHLPALLAGCAVMGIVNLLGGHVATIGSQFH
;
A
#
# COMPACT_ATOMS: atom_id res chain seq x y z
N LEU A 1 28.12 -5.34 -20.23
CA LEU A 1 28.89 -4.13 -20.64
C LEU A 1 29.23 -3.24 -19.44
N MET A 2 28.27 -2.69 -18.70
CA MET A 2 28.53 -1.82 -17.53
C MET A 2 29.41 -2.45 -16.43
N GLY A 3 29.18 -3.72 -16.09
CA GLY A 3 30.01 -4.46 -15.13
C GLY A 3 31.43 -4.78 -15.63
N LEU A 4 31.57 -5.10 -16.94
CA LEU A 4 32.88 -5.31 -17.57
C LEU A 4 33.73 -4.04 -17.62
N ALA A 5 33.08 -2.89 -17.87
CA ALA A 5 33.74 -1.59 -17.92
C ALA A 5 33.92 -0.93 -16.53
N ARG A 6 33.62 -1.65 -15.43
CA ARG A 6 33.78 -1.20 -14.03
C ARG A 6 33.10 0.15 -13.71
N PHE A 7 32.04 0.50 -14.43
CA PHE A 7 31.25 1.72 -14.19
C PHE A 7 30.54 1.72 -12.82
N GLY A 8 30.51 0.59 -12.10
CA GLY A 8 30.04 0.54 -10.71
C GLY A 8 30.78 1.48 -9.76
N ARG A 9 32.07 1.80 -10.02
CA ARG A 9 32.80 2.82 -9.25
C ARG A 9 32.20 4.22 -9.36
N LEU A 10 31.49 4.52 -10.45
CA LEU A 10 30.83 5.83 -10.62
C LEU A 10 29.59 5.99 -9.73
N ILE A 11 28.98 4.88 -9.30
CA ILE A 11 27.84 4.88 -8.37
C ILE A 11 28.27 5.35 -6.98
N GLU A 12 29.53 5.09 -6.57
CA GLU A 12 30.08 5.56 -5.28
C GLU A 12 30.16 7.10 -5.19
N TYR A 13 30.16 7.81 -6.32
CA TYR A 13 30.17 9.27 -6.36
C TYR A 13 28.76 9.89 -6.28
N ILE A 14 27.70 9.08 -6.25
CA ILE A 14 26.34 9.60 -6.06
C ILE A 14 26.20 10.04 -4.60
N PRO A 15 25.88 11.32 -4.33
CA PRO A 15 25.68 11.78 -2.97
C PRO A 15 24.56 11.02 -2.27
N VAL A 16 24.74 10.67 -0.98
CA VAL A 16 23.72 10.00 -0.17
C VAL A 16 22.39 10.77 -0.16
N SER A 17 22.45 12.10 -0.23
CA SER A 17 21.27 12.97 -0.35
C SER A 17 20.41 12.65 -1.58
N VAL A 18 21.02 12.27 -2.70
CA VAL A 18 20.30 11.90 -3.93
C VAL A 18 19.61 10.55 -3.75
N THR A 19 20.31 9.55 -3.20
CA THR A 19 19.72 8.23 -2.95
C THR A 19 18.60 8.27 -1.92
N LEU A 20 18.75 9.10 -0.87
CA LEU A 20 17.71 9.32 0.14
C LEU A 20 16.50 10.04 -0.47
N GLY A 21 16.74 11.09 -1.26
CA GLY A 21 15.67 11.83 -1.94
C GLY A 21 14.88 10.96 -2.91
N PHE A 22 15.58 10.15 -3.70
CA PHE A 22 14.95 9.22 -4.64
C PHE A 22 14.15 8.13 -3.92
N THR A 23 14.73 7.49 -2.91
CA THR A 23 14.04 6.45 -2.11
C THR A 23 12.80 7.01 -1.41
N SER A 24 12.92 8.21 -0.83
CA SER A 24 11.77 8.89 -0.20
C SER A 24 10.70 9.25 -1.23
N GLY A 25 11.08 9.72 -2.42
CA GLY A 25 10.14 10.03 -3.49
C GLY A 25 9.36 8.80 -3.99
N ILE A 26 10.04 7.66 -4.11
CA ILE A 26 9.38 6.37 -4.39
C ILE A 26 8.43 6.01 -3.25
N GLY A 27 8.91 6.09 -2.00
CA GLY A 27 8.11 5.77 -0.82
C GLY A 27 6.83 6.59 -0.73
N ILE A 28 6.91 7.90 -0.97
CA ILE A 28 5.75 8.80 -1.03
C ILE A 28 4.80 8.39 -2.16
N THR A 29 5.32 8.11 -3.35
CA THR A 29 4.49 7.70 -4.50
C THR A 29 3.73 6.40 -4.22
N ILE A 30 4.42 5.39 -3.67
CA ILE A 30 3.80 4.12 -3.27
C ILE A 30 2.76 4.37 -2.18
N GLY A 31 3.13 5.08 -1.11
CA GLY A 31 2.24 5.35 0.01
C GLY A 31 0.96 6.07 -0.40
N THR A 32 1.08 7.11 -1.23
CA THR A 32 -0.08 7.85 -1.76
C THR A 32 -0.99 6.95 -2.59
N MET A 33 -0.44 6.07 -3.42
CA MET A 33 -1.26 5.16 -4.24
C MET A 33 -1.95 4.08 -3.41
N GLN A 34 -1.33 3.63 -2.31
CA GLN A 34 -1.94 2.63 -1.43
C GLN A 34 -3.19 3.14 -0.72
N ILE A 35 -3.38 4.46 -0.59
CA ILE A 35 -4.60 5.04 -0.01
C ILE A 35 -5.85 4.63 -0.81
N LYS A 36 -5.73 4.48 -2.14
CA LYS A 36 -6.83 4.00 -3.00
C LYS A 36 -7.35 2.65 -2.49
N ASP A 37 -6.46 1.67 -2.37
CA ASP A 37 -6.84 0.30 -2.04
C ASP A 37 -7.14 0.15 -0.54
N PHE A 38 -6.45 0.92 0.31
CA PHE A 38 -6.70 0.96 1.76
C PHE A 38 -8.11 1.44 2.09
N LEU A 39 -8.64 2.42 1.34
CA LEU A 39 -9.98 2.96 1.53
C LEU A 39 -11.04 2.35 0.59
N GLY A 40 -10.64 1.43 -0.30
CA GLY A 40 -11.51 0.83 -1.31
C GLY A 40 -12.07 1.82 -2.33
N LEU A 41 -11.31 2.87 -2.68
CA LEU A 41 -11.77 3.93 -3.58
C LEU A 41 -11.90 3.45 -5.02
N GLN A 42 -12.98 3.87 -5.67
CA GLN A 42 -13.23 3.59 -7.08
C GLN A 42 -12.69 4.73 -7.95
N MET A 43 -11.65 4.44 -8.72
CA MET A 43 -11.09 5.36 -9.72
C MET A 43 -11.18 4.73 -11.09
N ALA A 44 -12.05 5.26 -11.95
CA ALA A 44 -12.24 4.78 -13.31
C ALA A 44 -10.97 4.96 -14.18
N HIS A 45 -10.20 6.01 -13.90
CA HIS A 45 -8.94 6.28 -14.56
C HIS A 45 -7.94 6.84 -13.54
N VAL A 46 -6.73 6.28 -13.52
CA VAL A 46 -5.62 6.81 -12.72
C VAL A 46 -4.73 7.63 -13.65
N PRO A 47 -4.69 8.97 -13.52
CA PRO A 47 -3.91 9.84 -14.40
C PRO A 47 -2.43 9.50 -14.40
N GLU A 48 -1.67 9.86 -15.45
CA GLU A 48 -0.22 9.59 -15.49
C GLU A 48 0.57 10.51 -14.54
N HIS A 49 0.19 11.78 -14.45
CA HIS A 49 0.89 12.78 -13.65
C HIS A 49 0.55 12.69 -12.16
N TYR A 50 1.58 12.74 -11.30
CA TYR A 50 1.41 12.58 -9.84
C TYR A 50 0.42 13.57 -9.21
N LEU A 51 0.49 14.86 -9.54
CA LEU A 51 -0.44 15.86 -8.99
C LEU A 51 -1.89 15.57 -9.39
N GLN A 52 -2.12 15.10 -10.61
CA GLN A 52 -3.44 14.69 -11.07
C GLN A 52 -3.91 13.41 -10.37
N LYS A 53 -3.02 12.45 -10.10
CA LYS A 53 -3.33 11.26 -9.28
C LYS A 53 -3.78 11.65 -7.87
N VAL A 54 -3.07 12.58 -7.23
CA VAL A 54 -3.44 13.10 -5.90
C VAL A 54 -4.82 13.77 -5.97
N GLY A 55 -5.05 14.64 -6.96
CA GLY A 55 -6.36 15.27 -7.16
C GLY A 55 -7.49 14.25 -7.39
N ALA A 56 -7.25 13.22 -8.21
CA ALA A 56 -8.20 12.15 -8.47
C ALA A 56 -8.52 11.34 -7.20
N LEU A 57 -7.53 11.09 -6.36
CA LEU A 57 -7.71 10.43 -5.07
C LEU A 57 -8.64 11.24 -4.15
N PHE A 58 -8.45 12.56 -4.08
CA PHE A 58 -9.33 13.45 -3.31
C PHE A 58 -10.76 13.46 -3.84
N MET A 59 -10.93 13.47 -5.16
CA MET A 59 -12.25 13.42 -5.80
C MET A 59 -12.95 12.07 -5.60
N ALA A 60 -12.19 10.98 -5.42
CA ALA A 60 -12.70 9.66 -5.18
C ALA A 60 -13.05 9.39 -3.70
N LEU A 61 -12.68 10.27 -2.75
CA LEU A 61 -12.97 10.10 -1.32
C LEU A 61 -14.45 9.81 -0.98
N PRO A 62 -15.47 10.32 -1.69
CA PRO A 62 -16.87 9.95 -1.42
C PRO A 62 -17.18 8.48 -1.71
N THR A 63 -16.32 7.77 -2.45
CA THR A 63 -16.48 6.35 -2.81
C THR A 63 -15.85 5.39 -1.81
N ILE A 64 -15.52 5.86 -0.59
CA ILE A 64 -14.94 5.02 0.47
C ILE A 64 -15.81 3.78 0.71
N ASN A 65 -15.16 2.62 0.68
CA ASN A 65 -15.75 1.39 1.13
C ASN A 65 -15.36 1.15 2.60
N VAL A 66 -16.35 1.25 3.48
CA VAL A 66 -16.15 1.05 4.93
C VAL A 66 -15.63 -0.37 5.24
N GLY A 67 -16.00 -1.38 4.46
CA GLY A 67 -15.52 -2.75 4.62
C GLY A 67 -14.02 -2.87 4.32
N ASP A 68 -13.58 -2.33 3.19
CA ASP A 68 -12.17 -2.33 2.79
C ASP A 68 -11.32 -1.50 3.78
N ALA A 69 -11.83 -0.33 4.19
CA ALA A 69 -11.19 0.52 5.18
C ALA A 69 -11.04 -0.17 6.54
N ALA A 70 -12.06 -0.91 7.01
CA ALA A 70 -11.98 -1.66 8.26
C ALA A 70 -10.91 -2.75 8.21
N ILE A 71 -10.82 -3.50 7.11
CA ILE A 71 -9.77 -4.51 6.90
C ILE A 71 -8.40 -3.86 6.87
N GLY A 72 -8.25 -2.74 6.16
CA GLY A 72 -7.02 -1.95 6.10
C GLY A 72 -6.56 -1.51 7.49
N ILE A 73 -7.46 -0.93 8.29
CA ILE A 73 -7.18 -0.45 9.65
C ILE A 73 -6.74 -1.62 10.55
N VAL A 74 -7.44 -2.75 10.52
CA VAL A 74 -7.08 -3.92 11.34
C VAL A 74 -5.72 -4.48 10.92
N THR A 75 -5.49 -4.62 9.62
CA THR A 75 -4.22 -5.13 9.06
C THR A 75 -3.05 -4.24 9.45
N LEU A 76 -3.20 -2.92 9.27
CA LEU A 76 -2.18 -1.93 9.64
C LEU A 76 -1.94 -1.90 11.14
N GLY A 77 -3.01 -1.96 11.95
CA GLY A 77 -2.92 -2.04 13.40
C GLY A 77 -2.09 -3.24 13.84
N ILE A 78 -2.37 -4.42 13.28
CA ILE A 78 -1.58 -5.62 13.59
C ILE A 78 -0.13 -5.43 13.17
N LEU A 79 0.15 -4.95 11.96
CA LEU A 79 1.54 -4.73 11.51
C LEU A 79 2.32 -3.76 12.40
N VAL A 80 1.68 -2.73 12.94
CA VAL A 80 2.30 -1.72 13.82
C VAL A 80 2.49 -2.24 15.25
N PHE A 81 1.51 -2.96 15.80
CA PHE A 81 1.54 -3.43 17.19
C PHE A 81 2.25 -4.78 17.35
N TRP A 82 2.28 -5.63 16.32
CA TRP A 82 2.87 -6.96 16.37
C TRP A 82 4.36 -6.98 16.78
N PRO A 83 5.23 -6.11 16.25
CA PRO A 83 6.63 -6.06 16.66
C PRO A 83 6.81 -5.78 18.17
N ARG A 84 5.84 -5.12 18.81
CA ARG A 84 5.89 -4.84 20.26
C ARG A 84 5.62 -6.06 21.13
N LEU A 85 5.03 -7.13 20.57
CA LEU A 85 4.76 -8.37 21.30
C LEU A 85 6.02 -9.24 21.46
N GLY A 86 7.12 -8.93 20.75
CA GLY A 86 8.39 -9.67 20.85
C GLY A 86 8.34 -11.11 20.31
N ILE A 87 7.30 -11.45 19.54
CA ILE A 87 7.11 -12.79 18.97
C ILE A 87 8.03 -12.94 17.74
N ARG A 88 8.71 -14.09 17.62
CA ARG A 88 9.62 -14.40 16.49
C ARG A 88 8.93 -14.61 15.13
N LEU A 89 7.61 -14.50 15.09
CA LEU A 89 6.81 -14.68 13.89
C LEU A 89 6.68 -13.36 13.13
N PRO A 90 6.77 -13.37 11.79
CA PRO A 90 6.63 -12.15 11.02
C PRO A 90 5.18 -11.66 11.05
N GLY A 91 4.99 -10.37 11.33
CA GLY A 91 3.67 -9.78 11.61
C GLY A 91 2.68 -9.75 10.43
N HIS A 92 3.14 -10.01 9.21
CA HIS A 92 2.24 -10.06 8.05
C HIS A 92 1.31 -11.29 8.04
N LEU A 93 1.75 -12.43 8.60
CA LEU A 93 0.92 -13.63 8.71
C LEU A 93 -0.34 -13.44 9.58
N PRO A 94 -0.22 -12.99 10.84
CA PRO A 94 -1.40 -12.71 11.68
C PRO A 94 -2.23 -11.56 11.13
N ALA A 95 -1.60 -10.56 10.49
CA ALA A 95 -2.33 -9.47 9.85
C ALA A 95 -3.21 -9.98 8.72
N LEU A 96 -2.70 -10.89 7.89
CA LEU A 96 -3.48 -11.53 6.82
C LEU A 96 -4.64 -12.36 7.38
N LEU A 97 -4.38 -13.22 8.39
CA LEU A 97 -5.42 -14.05 9.00
C LEU A 97 -6.54 -13.20 9.61
N ALA A 98 -6.18 -12.13 10.32
CA ALA A 98 -7.14 -11.21 10.89
C ALA A 98 -7.91 -10.44 9.81
N GLY A 99 -7.24 -9.98 8.75
CA GLY A 99 -7.89 -9.35 7.61
C GLY A 99 -8.92 -10.26 6.95
N CYS A 100 -8.60 -11.55 6.74
CA CYS A 100 -9.53 -12.55 6.24
C CYS A 100 -10.71 -12.78 7.20
N ALA A 101 -10.47 -12.81 8.51
CA ALA A 101 -11.54 -12.95 9.50
C ALA A 101 -12.50 -11.75 9.48
N VAL A 102 -11.96 -10.52 9.40
CA VAL A 102 -12.77 -9.29 9.27
C VAL A 102 -13.57 -9.30 7.98
N MET A 103 -12.95 -9.69 6.85
CA MET A 103 -13.66 -9.87 5.58
C MET A 103 -14.85 -10.83 5.73
N GLY A 104 -14.65 -11.98 6.38
CA GLY A 104 -15.72 -12.95 6.62
C GLY A 104 -16.87 -12.36 7.43
N ILE A 105 -16.57 -11.60 8.49
CA ILE A 105 -17.58 -10.92 9.32
C ILE A 105 -18.34 -9.87 8.51
N VAL A 106 -17.64 -9.03 7.74
CA VAL A 106 -18.26 -7.98 6.93
C VAL A 106 -19.17 -8.59 5.85
N ASN A 107 -18.76 -9.70 5.22
CA ASN A 107 -19.56 -10.41 4.24
C ASN A 107 -20.86 -10.98 4.86
N LEU A 108 -20.77 -11.57 6.06
CA LEU A 108 -21.94 -12.08 6.79
C LEU A 108 -22.93 -10.97 7.19
N LEU A 109 -22.45 -9.75 7.41
CA LEU A 109 -23.27 -8.57 7.69
C LEU A 109 -23.86 -7.92 6.41
N GLY A 110 -23.63 -8.52 5.24
CA GLY A 110 -24.12 -8.01 3.94
C GLY A 110 -23.26 -6.91 3.32
N GLY A 111 -22.09 -6.61 3.89
CA GLY A 111 -21.15 -5.63 3.35
C GLY A 111 -20.39 -6.17 2.14
N HIS A 112 -20.20 -5.33 1.12
CA HIS A 112 -19.34 -5.65 -0.01
C HIS A 112 -17.89 -5.28 0.30
N VAL A 113 -16.99 -6.25 0.17
CA VAL A 113 -15.54 -6.07 0.32
C VAL A 113 -14.88 -6.47 -0.99
N ALA A 114 -13.94 -5.65 -1.43
CA ALA A 114 -13.11 -5.96 -2.59
C ALA A 114 -12.22 -7.18 -2.29
N THR A 115 -12.48 -8.29 -2.98
CA THR A 115 -11.64 -9.49 -2.95
C THR A 115 -10.70 -9.51 -4.15
N ILE A 116 -9.64 -10.33 -4.09
CA ILE A 116 -8.71 -10.55 -5.21
C ILE A 116 -9.48 -10.99 -6.47
N GLY A 117 -10.47 -11.87 -6.33
CA GLY A 117 -11.29 -12.35 -7.45
C GLY A 117 -12.24 -11.31 -8.05
N SER A 118 -12.56 -10.24 -7.33
CA SER A 118 -13.40 -9.15 -7.83
C SER A 118 -12.61 -7.95 -8.37
N GLN A 119 -11.36 -7.76 -7.94
CA GLN A 119 -10.54 -6.59 -8.32
C GLN A 119 -9.62 -6.84 -9.53
N PHE A 120 -9.24 -8.09 -9.81
CA PHE A 120 -8.23 -8.42 -10.82
C PHE A 120 -8.74 -9.36 -11.94
N HIS A 121 -10.04 -9.31 -12.24
CA HIS A 121 -10.68 -10.06 -13.32
C HIS A 121 -11.07 -9.13 -14.48
#